data_AF-A0A1V2NM74-F1
#
_entry.id   AF-A0A1V2NM74-F1
#
_cell.length_a   1.000
_cell.length_b   1.000
_cell.length_c   1.000
_cell.angle_alpha   90.00
_cell.angle_beta   90.00
_cell.angle_gamma   90.00
#
_symmetry.space_group_name_H-M   'P 1'
#
loop_
_entity.id
_entity.type
_entity.pdbx_description
1 polymer ?
#
loop_
_entity_poly.entity_id
_entity_poly.type
_entity_poly.pdbx_seq_one_letter_code
_entity_poly.pdbx_strand_id
1 'polypeptide(L)'
;MEPLLALIADWWWIAPAAAGAGTVGWIGVRGTRRRALPAGASTTDRATRAWANRPMSKSAARRLELDATLLDLQTARHAVTRGRAEVKIADAEVMRAQAERAASRASSDVVGAARARLAAAQRELRAASAEIRARRAAVRAAKAMLPAIRAGSAPLPVARLFAEHDAILQRWMAYETDPALAIDFPTMSDSRSPLTAEFLRAQERAQWLRPSSTAARLEPADFLAYRDAVRALHHAFERAERAARHGRGDRPEAEPAEAWGWMTSEWAEQAQRALTWSMENMGRAASKSWTERQAKRARKNDPNA
;
A
#
# COMPACT_ATOMS: atom_id res chain seq x y z
N MET A 1 30.33 -17.99 3.44
CA MET A 1 30.35 -18.31 4.89
C MET A 1 29.65 -17.15 5.60
N GLU A 2 28.33 -17.06 5.46
CA GLU A 2 27.47 -16.39 6.44
C GLU A 2 27.13 -17.44 7.50
N PRO A 3 27.13 -17.13 8.80
CA PRO A 3 25.96 -16.44 9.41
C PRO A 3 26.27 -15.61 10.68
N LEU A 4 25.72 -14.39 10.88
CA LEU A 4 25.55 -13.79 12.24
C LEU A 4 24.87 -12.39 12.25
N LEU A 5 23.71 -12.19 11.61
CA LEU A 5 22.84 -11.03 11.91
C LEU A 5 21.36 -11.42 11.88
N ALA A 6 21.00 -12.39 12.72
CA ALA A 6 19.63 -12.62 13.15
C ALA A 6 19.58 -12.28 14.64
N LEU A 7 18.85 -11.21 14.99
CA LEU A 7 18.24 -10.86 16.29
C LEU A 7 18.26 -9.34 16.47
N ILE A 8 17.16 -8.68 16.09
CA ILE A 8 16.45 -7.60 16.79
C ILE A 8 15.32 -7.19 15.83
N ALA A 9 14.17 -7.85 15.95
CA ALA A 9 12.94 -7.44 15.28
C ALA A 9 11.76 -7.98 16.09
N ASP A 10 11.61 -7.51 17.31
CA ASP A 10 10.38 -7.69 18.09
C ASP A 10 10.29 -6.54 19.10
N TRP A 11 9.27 -5.68 18.95
CA TRP A 11 8.36 -5.24 20.03
C TRP A 11 7.44 -4.09 19.59
N TRP A 12 7.81 -3.23 18.63
CA TRP A 12 7.18 -1.90 18.53
C TRP A 12 5.81 -1.81 17.81
N TRP A 13 5.20 -2.92 17.36
CA TRP A 13 3.93 -2.89 16.61
C TRP A 13 2.66 -3.27 17.41
N ILE A 14 2.73 -3.49 18.74
CA ILE A 14 1.52 -3.65 19.55
C ILE A 14 0.96 -2.25 19.90
N ALA A 15 -0.07 -1.86 19.13
CA ALA A 15 -0.78 -0.58 19.04
C ALA A 15 -1.08 0.17 20.36
N PRO A 16 -1.38 1.49 20.24
CA PRO A 16 -2.81 1.84 20.15
C PRO A 16 -3.10 2.89 19.06
N ALA A 17 -3.92 2.51 18.08
CA ALA A 17 -4.64 3.47 17.24
C ALA A 17 -6.14 3.37 17.58
N ALA A 18 -6.52 4.08 18.63
CA ALA A 18 -7.88 4.52 18.85
C ALA A 18 -8.02 5.94 18.26
N ALA A 19 -9.00 6.11 17.37
CA ALA A 19 -9.64 7.36 16.91
C ALA A 19 -9.66 7.50 15.38
N GLY A 20 -10.88 7.64 14.82
CA GLY A 20 -11.09 8.23 13.48
C GLY A 20 -11.73 7.34 12.41
N ALA A 21 -12.80 6.61 12.72
CA ALA A 21 -13.57 5.87 11.70
C ALA A 21 -14.86 6.62 11.33
N GLY A 22 -14.81 7.38 10.22
CA GLY A 22 -15.97 7.72 9.41
C GLY A 22 -15.95 6.88 8.14
N THR A 23 -16.58 5.71 8.16
CA THR A 23 -16.60 4.79 7.01
C THR A 23 -18.01 4.68 6.42
N VAL A 24 -18.17 5.17 5.20
CA VAL A 24 -19.24 4.75 4.29
C VAL A 24 -18.98 3.29 3.92
N GLY A 25 -19.98 2.44 4.15
CA GLY A 25 -19.84 1.00 4.18
C GLY A 25 -19.76 0.31 2.82
N TRP A 26 -19.16 -0.86 2.84
CA TRP A 26 -19.64 -2.05 2.12
C TRP A 26 -19.14 -3.31 2.83
N ILE A 27 -20.04 -3.97 3.57
CA ILE A 27 -19.82 -5.28 4.20
C ILE A 27 -20.86 -6.24 3.63
N GLY A 28 -20.37 -7.26 2.92
CA GLY A 28 -21.02 -8.54 2.69
C GLY A 28 -19.87 -9.51 2.42
N VAL A 29 -19.62 -10.59 3.15
CA VAL A 29 -20.55 -11.57 3.73
C VAL A 29 -19.94 -12.09 5.03
N ARG A 30 -20.51 -11.70 6.17
CA ARG A 30 -20.50 -12.52 7.39
C ARG A 30 -21.95 -12.75 7.76
N GLY A 31 -22.48 -13.90 7.35
CA GLY A 31 -23.80 -14.33 7.80
C GLY A 31 -23.75 -14.65 9.29
N THR A 32 -24.39 -13.81 10.09
CA THR A 32 -25.53 -14.20 10.94
C THR A 32 -25.94 -13.02 11.81
N ARG A 33 -27.25 -12.72 11.79
CA ARG A 33 -27.91 -11.72 12.61
C ARG A 33 -27.67 -12.02 14.10
N ARG A 34 -27.38 -11.01 14.92
CA ARG A 34 -28.15 -10.74 16.15
C ARG A 34 -27.79 -9.40 16.80
N ARG A 35 -28.88 -8.66 17.00
CA ARG A 35 -29.14 -7.53 17.90
C ARG A 35 -28.31 -7.58 19.19
N ALA A 36 -27.76 -6.43 19.57
CA ALA A 36 -26.98 -6.23 20.78
C ALA A 36 -27.72 -6.68 22.04
N LEU A 37 -27.06 -7.49 22.88
CA LEU A 37 -27.36 -7.72 24.28
C LEU A 37 -26.05 -7.83 25.10
N PRO A 38 -26.06 -7.44 26.38
CA PRO A 38 -24.87 -7.02 27.13
C PRO A 38 -24.05 -8.18 27.73
N ALA A 39 -22.91 -7.78 28.32
CA ALA A 39 -21.81 -8.58 28.88
C ALA A 39 -22.20 -9.93 29.50
N GLY A 40 -21.92 -10.98 28.75
CA GLY A 40 -21.84 -12.36 29.20
C GLY A 40 -21.34 -13.18 28.01
N ALA A 41 -20.07 -13.59 28.01
CA ALA A 41 -19.50 -14.37 26.91
C ALA A 41 -20.34 -15.65 26.73
N SER A 42 -21.15 -15.68 25.67
CA SER A 42 -22.04 -16.80 25.40
C SER A 42 -21.21 -18.07 25.18
N THR A 43 -21.78 -19.25 25.48
CA THR A 43 -21.12 -20.55 25.23
C THR A 43 -20.58 -20.66 23.79
N THR A 44 -21.27 -20.03 22.83
CA THR A 44 -20.85 -19.88 21.44
C THR A 44 -19.54 -19.12 21.29
N ASP A 45 -19.33 -18.03 22.05
CA ASP A 45 -18.10 -17.23 21.99
C ASP A 45 -16.89 -17.94 22.65
N ARG A 46 -17.14 -18.81 23.63
CA ARG A 46 -16.10 -19.69 24.17
C ARG A 46 -15.74 -20.79 23.17
N ALA A 47 -16.75 -21.39 22.52
CA ALA A 47 -16.54 -22.44 21.53
C ALA A 47 -15.83 -21.91 20.27
N THR A 48 -16.17 -20.72 19.78
CA THR A 48 -15.48 -20.07 18.66
C THR A 48 -14.03 -19.77 19.01
N ARG A 49 -13.75 -19.23 20.20
CA ARG A 49 -12.38 -18.99 20.68
C ARG A 49 -11.59 -20.30 20.84
N ALA A 50 -12.18 -21.32 21.45
CA ALA A 50 -11.53 -22.63 21.61
C ALA A 50 -11.21 -23.29 20.27
N TRP A 51 -12.10 -23.16 19.29
CA TRP A 51 -11.88 -23.65 17.94
C TRP A 51 -10.81 -22.87 17.19
N ALA A 52 -10.83 -21.52 17.28
CA ALA A 52 -9.84 -20.65 16.64
C ALA A 52 -8.43 -20.86 17.18
N ASN A 53 -8.31 -21.14 18.48
CA ASN A 53 -7.02 -21.37 19.14
C ASN A 53 -6.44 -22.77 18.92
N ARG A 54 -7.17 -23.69 18.27
CA ARG A 54 -6.69 -25.04 18.02
C ARG A 54 -5.81 -25.06 16.76
N PRO A 55 -4.56 -25.53 16.82
CA PRO A 55 -3.68 -25.57 15.65
C PRO A 55 -4.25 -26.50 14.56
N MET A 56 -3.98 -26.15 13.30
CA MET A 56 -4.33 -27.00 12.16
C MET A 56 -3.54 -28.31 12.16
N SER A 57 -4.14 -29.37 11.63
CA SER A 57 -3.39 -30.60 11.35
C SER A 57 -2.37 -30.35 10.23
N LYS A 58 -1.24 -31.06 10.26
CA LYS A 58 -0.20 -30.97 9.22
C LYS A 58 -0.77 -31.22 7.82
N SER A 59 -1.67 -32.20 7.68
CA SER A 59 -2.32 -32.50 6.39
C SER A 59 -3.19 -31.34 5.89
N ALA A 60 -3.98 -30.73 6.77
CA ALA A 60 -4.80 -29.57 6.43
C ALA A 60 -3.95 -28.36 6.05
N ALA A 61 -2.87 -28.08 6.79
CA ALA A 61 -1.97 -26.97 6.49
C ALA A 61 -1.33 -27.09 5.10
N ARG A 62 -0.93 -28.30 4.70
CA ARG A 62 -0.35 -28.57 3.38
C ARG A 62 -1.37 -28.44 2.24
N ARG A 63 -2.62 -28.83 2.50
CA ARG A 63 -3.70 -28.82 1.49
C ARG A 63 -4.45 -27.49 1.39
N LEU A 64 -4.21 -26.56 2.32
CA LEU A 64 -4.98 -25.33 2.46
C LEU A 64 -5.13 -24.56 1.15
N GLU A 65 -4.05 -24.37 0.38
CA GLU A 65 -4.09 -23.65 -0.89
C GLU A 65 -4.88 -24.41 -1.98
N LEU A 66 -4.81 -25.75 -1.98
CA LEU A 66 -5.62 -26.56 -2.88
C LEU A 66 -7.10 -26.43 -2.54
N ASP A 67 -7.46 -26.58 -1.26
CA ASP A 67 -8.85 -26.51 -0.82
C ASP A 67 -9.41 -25.08 -1.06
N ALA A 68 -8.59 -24.05 -0.85
CA ALA A 68 -8.88 -22.66 -1.19
C ALA A 68 -9.13 -22.47 -2.70
N THR A 69 -8.23 -22.92 -3.56
CA THR A 69 -8.41 -22.78 -5.03
C THR A 69 -9.61 -23.57 -5.56
N LEU A 70 -9.98 -24.68 -4.92
CA LEU A 70 -11.20 -25.41 -5.25
C LEU A 70 -12.46 -24.62 -4.86
N LEU A 71 -12.48 -24.01 -3.67
CA LEU A 71 -13.56 -23.12 -3.23
C LEU A 71 -13.73 -21.93 -4.19
N ASP A 72 -12.62 -21.36 -4.63
CA ASP A 72 -12.58 -20.25 -5.57
C ASP A 72 -13.16 -20.65 -6.95
N LEU A 73 -12.78 -21.82 -7.46
CA LEU A 73 -13.38 -22.40 -8.68
C LEU A 73 -14.88 -22.67 -8.54
N GLN A 74 -15.33 -23.14 -7.37
CA GLN A 74 -16.74 -23.35 -7.08
C GLN A 74 -17.51 -22.01 -7.08
N THR A 75 -16.95 -20.99 -6.43
CA THR A 75 -17.52 -19.62 -6.42
C THR A 75 -17.65 -19.08 -7.84
N ALA A 76 -16.63 -19.24 -8.69
CA ALA A 76 -16.68 -18.81 -10.08
C ALA A 76 -17.76 -19.55 -10.89
N ARG A 77 -17.95 -20.86 -10.66
CA ARG A 77 -19.05 -21.62 -11.28
C ARG A 77 -20.43 -21.09 -10.86
N HIS A 78 -20.62 -20.79 -9.58
CA HIS A 78 -21.86 -20.19 -9.10
C HIS A 78 -22.07 -18.78 -9.68
N ALA A 79 -21.01 -18.00 -9.89
CA ALA A 79 -21.11 -16.70 -10.56
C ALA A 79 -21.61 -16.83 -12.00
N VAL A 80 -21.16 -17.85 -12.76
CA VAL A 80 -21.69 -18.12 -14.11
C VAL A 80 -23.17 -18.49 -14.07
N THR A 81 -23.59 -19.35 -13.14
CA THR A 81 -25.01 -19.71 -12.99
C THR A 81 -25.86 -18.50 -12.66
N ARG A 82 -25.42 -17.64 -11.73
CA ARG A 82 -26.09 -16.38 -11.41
C ARG A 82 -26.13 -15.44 -12.61
N GLY A 83 -25.01 -15.23 -13.30
CA GLY A 83 -24.94 -14.35 -14.48
C GLY A 83 -25.89 -14.79 -15.59
N ARG A 84 -26.12 -16.09 -15.78
CA ARG A 84 -27.15 -16.60 -16.71
C ARG A 84 -28.57 -16.23 -16.29
N ALA A 85 -28.86 -16.27 -14.98
CA ALA A 85 -30.15 -15.83 -14.46
C ALA A 85 -30.33 -14.32 -14.63
N GLU A 86 -29.31 -13.52 -14.33
CA GLU A 86 -29.32 -12.06 -14.51
C GLU A 86 -29.57 -11.65 -15.96
N VAL A 87 -28.95 -12.32 -16.92
CA VAL A 87 -29.20 -12.06 -18.36
C VAL A 87 -30.66 -12.33 -18.72
N LYS A 88 -31.27 -13.40 -18.18
CA LYS A 88 -32.70 -13.70 -18.43
C LYS A 88 -33.62 -12.65 -17.81
N ILE A 89 -33.31 -12.19 -16.59
CA ILE A 89 -34.07 -11.14 -15.92
C ILE A 89 -33.98 -9.84 -16.72
N ALA A 90 -32.77 -9.44 -17.12
CA ALA A 90 -32.56 -8.22 -17.90
C ALA A 90 -33.21 -8.28 -19.30
N ASP A 91 -33.27 -9.47 -19.91
CA ASP A 91 -33.99 -9.68 -21.18
C ASP A 91 -35.51 -9.50 -21.00
N ALA A 92 -36.08 -10.08 -19.93
CA ALA A 92 -37.49 -9.87 -19.58
C ALA A 92 -37.81 -8.40 -19.27
N GLU A 93 -36.89 -7.66 -18.63
CA GLU A 93 -37.01 -6.21 -18.42
C GLU A 93 -37.05 -5.44 -19.73
N VAL A 94 -36.21 -5.81 -20.71
CA VAL A 94 -36.23 -5.21 -22.05
C VAL A 94 -37.57 -5.47 -22.74
N MET A 95 -38.08 -6.70 -22.70
CA MET A 95 -39.38 -7.05 -23.30
C MET A 95 -40.54 -6.29 -22.64
N ARG A 96 -40.52 -6.19 -21.31
CA ARG A 96 -41.51 -5.41 -20.55
C ARG A 96 -41.46 -3.92 -20.92
N ALA A 97 -40.27 -3.32 -20.96
CA ALA A 97 -40.11 -1.91 -21.33
C ALA A 97 -40.59 -1.65 -22.76
N GLN A 98 -40.35 -2.57 -23.70
CA GLN A 98 -40.86 -2.47 -25.07
C GLN A 98 -42.39 -2.55 -25.13
N ALA A 99 -43.01 -3.46 -24.36
CA ALA A 99 -44.47 -3.56 -24.29
C ALA A 99 -45.11 -2.31 -23.65
N GLU A 100 -44.52 -1.78 -22.58
CA GLU A 100 -44.97 -0.52 -21.95
C GLU A 100 -44.81 0.67 -22.90
N ARG A 101 -43.73 0.71 -23.70
CA ARG A 101 -43.53 1.73 -24.74
C ARG A 101 -44.57 1.64 -25.84
N ALA A 102 -44.89 0.43 -26.32
CA ALA A 102 -45.91 0.20 -27.34
C ALA A 102 -47.32 0.61 -26.85
N ALA A 103 -47.58 0.45 -25.56
CA ALA A 103 -48.81 0.92 -24.92
C ALA A 103 -48.78 2.42 -24.56
N SER A 104 -47.78 3.19 -24.99
CA SER A 104 -47.56 4.60 -24.63
C SER A 104 -47.49 4.88 -23.13
N ARG A 105 -47.15 3.86 -22.31
CA ARG A 105 -46.99 3.95 -20.85
C ARG A 105 -45.56 4.20 -20.40
N ALA A 106 -44.58 4.06 -21.30
CA ALA A 106 -43.16 4.32 -21.03
C ALA A 106 -42.50 5.10 -22.16
N SER A 107 -41.41 5.82 -21.86
CA SER A 107 -40.61 6.57 -22.83
C SER A 107 -39.55 5.69 -23.52
N SER A 108 -38.94 6.19 -24.60
CA SER A 108 -37.82 5.52 -25.28
C SER A 108 -36.60 5.33 -24.37
N ASP A 109 -36.39 6.25 -23.42
CA ASP A 109 -35.24 6.20 -22.50
C ASP A 109 -35.31 5.00 -21.57
N VAL A 110 -36.52 4.59 -21.15
CA VAL A 110 -36.73 3.39 -20.32
C VAL A 110 -36.27 2.14 -21.06
N VAL A 111 -36.59 2.03 -22.36
CA VAL A 111 -36.14 0.93 -23.22
C VAL A 111 -34.61 0.98 -23.38
N GLY A 112 -34.04 2.17 -23.57
CA GLY A 112 -32.59 2.38 -23.64
C GLY A 112 -31.87 1.92 -22.37
N ALA A 113 -32.39 2.30 -21.19
CA ALA A 113 -31.84 1.90 -19.89
C ALA A 113 -31.93 0.38 -19.67
N ALA A 114 -33.06 -0.26 -20.03
CA ALA A 114 -33.20 -1.71 -19.95
C ALA A 114 -32.18 -2.43 -20.86
N ARG A 115 -31.99 -1.96 -22.09
CA ARG A 115 -30.97 -2.51 -23.01
C ARG A 115 -29.55 -2.33 -22.46
N ALA A 116 -29.24 -1.21 -21.83
CA ALA A 116 -27.95 -0.98 -21.19
C ALA A 116 -27.69 -1.97 -20.03
N ARG A 117 -28.72 -2.27 -19.22
CA ARG A 117 -28.65 -3.30 -18.16
C ARG A 117 -28.42 -4.69 -18.74
N LEU A 118 -29.13 -5.07 -19.80
CA LEU A 118 -28.90 -6.35 -20.49
C LEU A 118 -27.47 -6.46 -21.02
N ALA A 119 -26.96 -5.41 -21.67
CA ALA A 119 -25.58 -5.38 -22.16
C ALA A 119 -24.56 -5.51 -21.01
N ALA A 120 -24.82 -4.87 -19.86
CA ALA A 120 -24.00 -5.03 -18.67
C ALA A 120 -24.03 -6.47 -18.14
N ALA A 121 -25.21 -7.07 -17.96
CA ALA A 121 -25.36 -8.46 -17.51
C ALA A 121 -24.64 -9.46 -18.44
N GLN A 122 -24.69 -9.23 -19.77
CA GLN A 122 -23.95 -10.05 -20.74
C GLN A 122 -22.44 -9.92 -20.60
N ARG A 123 -21.92 -8.70 -20.37
CA ARG A 123 -20.48 -8.48 -20.11
C ARG A 123 -20.03 -9.17 -18.83
N GLU A 124 -20.81 -9.05 -17.76
CA GLU A 124 -20.54 -9.73 -16.48
C GLU A 124 -20.53 -11.26 -16.64
N LEU A 125 -21.49 -11.83 -17.39
CA LEU A 125 -21.50 -13.26 -17.66
C LEU A 125 -20.26 -13.71 -18.47
N ARG A 126 -19.83 -12.91 -19.45
CA ARG A 126 -18.61 -13.21 -20.23
C ARG A 126 -17.37 -13.14 -19.34
N ALA A 127 -17.27 -12.13 -18.47
CA ALA A 127 -16.19 -11.99 -17.50
C ALA A 127 -16.15 -13.19 -16.53
N ALA A 128 -17.29 -13.54 -15.92
CA ALA A 128 -17.41 -14.71 -15.05
C ALA A 128 -17.03 -16.02 -15.75
N SER A 129 -17.38 -16.16 -17.04
CA SER A 129 -17.02 -17.34 -17.84
C SER A 129 -15.53 -17.39 -18.16
N ALA A 130 -14.90 -16.25 -18.45
CA ALA A 130 -13.45 -16.15 -18.67
C ALA A 130 -12.66 -16.55 -17.42
N GLU A 131 -13.18 -16.18 -16.23
CA GLU A 131 -12.56 -16.45 -14.95
C GLU A 131 -12.37 -17.95 -14.65
N ILE A 132 -13.27 -18.80 -15.14
CA ILE A 132 -13.20 -20.26 -14.94
C ILE A 132 -11.88 -20.84 -15.43
N ARG A 133 -11.33 -20.32 -16.55
CA ARG A 133 -10.06 -20.82 -17.10
C ARG A 133 -8.89 -20.47 -16.15
N ALA A 134 -8.87 -19.26 -15.63
CA ALA A 134 -7.87 -18.80 -14.66
C ALA A 134 -7.94 -19.62 -13.37
N ARG A 135 -9.14 -19.81 -12.80
CA ARG A 135 -9.32 -20.61 -11.56
C ARG A 135 -8.94 -22.08 -11.75
N ARG A 136 -9.20 -22.67 -12.92
CA ARG A 136 -8.71 -24.03 -13.25
C ARG A 136 -7.18 -24.10 -13.30
N ALA A 137 -6.52 -23.06 -13.83
CA ALA A 137 -5.06 -23.00 -13.83
C ALA A 137 -4.51 -22.89 -12.41
N ALA A 138 -5.13 -22.07 -11.54
CA ALA A 138 -4.77 -21.96 -10.14
C ALA A 138 -4.90 -23.30 -9.39
N VAL A 139 -5.98 -24.07 -9.62
CA VAL A 139 -6.13 -25.42 -9.05
C VAL A 139 -5.01 -26.35 -9.53
N ARG A 140 -4.64 -26.31 -10.80
CA ARG A 140 -3.52 -27.12 -11.33
C ARG A 140 -2.19 -26.73 -10.67
N ALA A 141 -1.92 -25.43 -10.51
CA ALA A 141 -0.72 -24.95 -9.84
C ALA A 141 -0.67 -25.40 -8.37
N ALA A 142 -1.77 -25.25 -7.63
CA ALA A 142 -1.87 -25.69 -6.23
C ALA A 142 -1.67 -27.21 -6.10
N LYS A 143 -2.23 -28.01 -7.02
CA LYS A 143 -2.00 -29.46 -7.06
C LYS A 143 -0.53 -29.80 -7.34
N ALA A 144 0.11 -29.09 -8.26
CA ALA A 144 1.51 -29.32 -8.62
C ALA A 144 2.49 -29.01 -7.47
N MET A 145 2.15 -28.09 -6.58
CA MET A 145 2.96 -27.76 -5.40
C MET A 145 2.84 -28.75 -4.24
N LEU A 146 1.76 -29.52 -4.20
CA LEU A 146 1.46 -30.41 -3.07
C LEU A 146 2.55 -31.47 -2.79
N PRO A 147 3.21 -32.10 -3.80
CA PRO A 147 4.32 -33.01 -3.55
C PRO A 147 5.52 -32.35 -2.88
N ALA A 148 5.95 -31.17 -3.36
CA ALA A 148 7.08 -30.42 -2.78
C ALA A 148 6.79 -30.00 -1.33
N ILE A 149 5.57 -29.52 -1.07
CA ILE A 149 5.10 -29.18 0.28
C ILE A 149 5.09 -30.41 1.20
N ARG A 150 4.70 -31.59 0.69
CA ARG A 150 4.69 -32.85 1.46
C ARG A 150 6.11 -33.35 1.75
N ALA A 151 7.02 -33.20 0.79
CA ALA A 151 8.44 -33.54 0.94
C ALA A 151 9.20 -32.55 1.83
N GLY A 152 8.61 -31.40 2.15
CA GLY A 152 9.26 -30.35 2.95
C GLY A 152 10.26 -29.49 2.17
N SER A 153 10.35 -29.67 0.85
CA SER A 153 11.21 -28.85 -0.03
C SER A 153 10.57 -27.52 -0.44
N ALA A 154 9.29 -27.31 -0.11
CA ALA A 154 8.59 -26.04 -0.29
C ALA A 154 7.93 -25.60 1.03
N PRO A 155 7.86 -24.28 1.29
CA PRO A 155 7.20 -23.77 2.49
C PRO A 155 5.70 -24.07 2.49
N LEU A 156 5.10 -24.10 3.69
CA LEU A 156 3.65 -24.17 3.82
C LEU A 156 2.99 -22.93 3.19
N PRO A 157 1.77 -23.04 2.64
CA PRO A 157 1.12 -21.93 1.95
C PRO A 157 1.02 -20.63 2.77
N VAL A 158 0.68 -20.73 4.06
CA VAL A 158 0.59 -19.54 4.94
C VAL A 158 1.95 -18.92 5.17
N ALA A 159 2.98 -19.72 5.46
CA ALA A 159 4.34 -19.23 5.67
C ALA A 159 4.89 -18.53 4.42
N ARG A 160 4.59 -19.07 3.24
CA ARG A 160 4.94 -18.43 1.96
C ARG A 160 4.30 -17.05 1.82
N LEU A 161 3.00 -16.90 2.13
CA LEU A 161 2.32 -15.61 2.06
C LEU A 161 2.82 -14.60 3.09
N PHE A 162 3.24 -15.06 4.28
CA PHE A 162 3.90 -14.19 5.25
C PHE A 162 5.20 -13.65 4.68
N ALA A 163 6.05 -14.52 4.13
CA ALA A 163 7.30 -14.10 3.51
C ALA A 163 7.08 -13.14 2.33
N GLU A 164 6.07 -13.38 1.48
CA GLU A 164 5.70 -12.47 0.39
C GLU A 164 5.25 -11.09 0.92
N HIS A 165 4.42 -11.05 1.96
CA HIS A 165 3.97 -9.81 2.59
C HIS A 165 5.14 -9.05 3.23
N ASP A 166 5.95 -9.73 4.04
CA ASP A 166 7.06 -9.13 4.78
C ASP A 166 8.14 -8.59 3.82
N ALA A 167 8.40 -9.28 2.70
CA ALA A 167 9.33 -8.81 1.68
C ALA A 167 8.88 -7.49 1.01
N ILE A 168 7.57 -7.29 0.82
CA ILE A 168 7.03 -6.03 0.28
C ILE A 168 7.21 -4.92 1.30
N LEU A 169 6.90 -5.18 2.57
CA LEU A 169 7.08 -4.21 3.65
C LEU A 169 8.55 -3.82 3.82
N GLN A 170 9.46 -4.79 3.74
CA GLN A 170 10.89 -4.54 3.84
C GLN A 170 11.38 -3.65 2.68
N ARG A 171 10.93 -3.91 1.44
CA ARG A 171 11.24 -3.06 0.29
C ARG A 171 10.68 -1.65 0.45
N TRP A 172 9.45 -1.51 0.94
CA TRP A 172 8.85 -0.21 1.19
C TRP A 172 9.58 0.56 2.29
N MET A 173 9.98 -0.12 3.36
CA MET A 173 10.69 0.48 4.50
C MET A 173 11.96 1.21 4.05
N ALA A 174 12.65 0.71 3.03
CA ALA A 174 13.82 1.39 2.47
C ALA A 174 13.53 2.84 2.05
N TYR A 175 12.35 3.12 1.49
CA TYR A 175 11.95 4.48 1.11
C TYR A 175 11.68 5.41 2.31
N GLU A 176 11.32 4.85 3.47
CA GLU A 176 11.11 5.61 4.70
C GLU A 176 12.41 5.83 5.49
N THR A 177 13.32 4.85 5.45
CA THR A 177 14.51 4.84 6.30
C THR A 177 15.78 5.32 5.62
N ASP A 178 15.89 5.20 4.30
CA ASP A 178 17.07 5.65 3.54
C ASP A 178 16.88 7.09 3.05
N PRO A 179 17.67 8.07 3.55
CA PRO A 179 17.56 9.46 3.12
C PRO A 179 17.76 9.65 1.62
N ALA A 180 18.61 8.84 0.97
CA ALA A 180 18.84 8.95 -0.47
C ALA A 180 17.59 8.55 -1.25
N LEU A 181 16.94 7.43 -0.88
CA LEU A 181 15.69 6.99 -1.50
C LEU A 181 14.53 7.94 -1.20
N ALA A 182 14.47 8.51 0.01
CA ALA A 182 13.45 9.49 0.36
C ALA A 182 13.56 10.78 -0.48
N ILE A 183 14.79 11.25 -0.75
CA ILE A 183 15.06 12.43 -1.58
C ILE A 183 14.78 12.13 -3.07
N ASP A 184 15.18 10.95 -3.55
CA ASP A 184 15.02 10.58 -4.96
C ASP A 184 13.58 10.21 -5.33
N PHE A 185 12.83 9.64 -4.38
CA PHE A 185 11.50 9.10 -4.60
C PHE A 185 10.47 9.57 -3.54
N PRO A 186 10.30 10.88 -3.31
CA PRO A 186 9.45 11.41 -2.24
C PRO A 186 7.97 11.01 -2.41
N THR A 187 7.54 10.73 -3.65
CA THR A 187 6.18 10.25 -3.92
C THR A 187 5.88 8.88 -3.31
N MET A 188 6.89 8.06 -2.99
CA MET A 188 6.71 6.75 -2.36
C MET A 188 6.24 6.84 -0.89
N SER A 189 6.48 7.98 -0.25
CA SER A 189 6.07 8.26 1.14
C SER A 189 4.94 9.29 1.22
N ASP A 190 4.62 9.99 0.12
CA ASP A 190 3.52 10.95 0.08
C ASP A 190 2.14 10.28 -0.05
N SER A 191 1.34 10.34 1.03
CA SER A 191 -0.04 9.83 1.06
C SER A 191 -1.03 10.57 0.14
N ARG A 192 -0.67 11.76 -0.35
CA ARG A 192 -1.49 12.51 -1.33
C ARG A 192 -1.34 11.97 -2.74
N SER A 193 -0.25 11.24 -3.02
CA SER A 193 -0.10 10.53 -4.29
C SER A 193 -1.16 9.44 -4.40
N PRO A 194 -1.97 9.40 -5.49
CA PRO A 194 -3.08 8.45 -5.59
C PRO A 194 -2.62 6.99 -5.59
N LEU A 195 -1.45 6.70 -6.19
CA LEU A 195 -0.89 5.34 -6.25
C LEU A 195 -0.32 4.91 -4.89
N THR A 196 0.35 5.82 -4.19
CA THR A 196 0.87 5.56 -2.84
C THR A 196 -0.29 5.39 -1.84
N ALA A 197 -1.32 6.22 -1.94
CA ALA A 197 -2.55 6.06 -1.16
C ALA A 197 -3.23 4.70 -1.41
N GLU A 198 -3.23 4.22 -2.66
CA GLU A 198 -3.76 2.89 -2.99
C GLU A 198 -2.91 1.78 -2.37
N PHE A 199 -1.58 1.89 -2.45
CA PHE A 199 -0.66 0.97 -1.79
C PHE A 199 -0.89 0.93 -0.28
N LEU A 200 -0.99 2.07 0.40
CA LEU A 200 -1.23 2.15 1.84
C LEU A 200 -2.58 1.52 2.23
N ARG A 201 -3.64 1.73 1.45
CA ARG A 201 -4.94 1.04 1.66
C ARG A 201 -4.83 -0.47 1.47
N ALA A 202 -4.07 -0.92 0.47
CA ALA A 202 -3.86 -2.34 0.23
C ALA A 202 -3.02 -2.98 1.35
N GLN A 203 -2.04 -2.25 1.88
CA GLN A 203 -1.22 -2.65 3.03
C GLN A 203 -2.09 -2.81 4.27
N GLU A 204 -2.89 -1.79 4.60
CA GLU A 204 -3.81 -1.83 5.73
C GLU A 204 -4.74 -3.04 5.63
N ARG A 205 -5.31 -3.29 4.45
CA ARG A 205 -6.18 -4.46 4.21
C ARG A 205 -5.44 -5.78 4.39
N ALA A 206 -4.21 -5.90 3.87
CA ALA A 206 -3.40 -7.11 4.04
C ALA A 206 -3.04 -7.35 5.51
N GLN A 207 -2.74 -6.28 6.26
CA GLN A 207 -2.48 -6.33 7.69
C GLN A 207 -3.71 -6.78 8.49
N TRP A 208 -4.89 -6.22 8.19
CA TRP A 208 -6.15 -6.62 8.84
C TRP A 208 -6.52 -8.09 8.60
N LEU A 209 -6.17 -8.63 7.43
CA LEU A 209 -6.43 -10.03 7.06
C LEU A 209 -5.30 -10.97 7.44
N ARG A 210 -4.16 -10.46 7.92
CA ARG A 210 -3.00 -11.27 8.30
C ARG A 210 -3.37 -12.17 9.48
N PRO A 211 -3.22 -13.50 9.35
CA PRO A 211 -3.39 -14.40 10.49
C PRO A 211 -2.45 -14.03 11.65
N SER A 212 -2.82 -14.38 12.88
CA SER A 212 -2.01 -14.06 14.06
C SER A 212 -0.65 -14.79 14.08
N SER A 213 -0.55 -15.94 13.41
CA SER A 213 0.70 -16.67 13.23
C SER A 213 0.63 -17.59 12.02
N THR A 214 1.77 -18.10 11.58
CA THR A 214 1.86 -19.09 10.48
C THR A 214 1.26 -20.45 10.85
N ALA A 215 1.10 -20.74 12.14
CA ALA A 215 0.49 -21.97 12.66
C ALA A 215 -0.99 -21.80 13.04
N ALA A 216 -1.53 -20.57 12.94
CA ALA A 216 -2.92 -20.28 13.24
C ALA A 216 -3.86 -21.10 12.35
N ARG A 217 -4.97 -21.54 12.92
CA ARG A 217 -5.99 -22.24 12.14
C ARG A 217 -6.69 -21.26 11.20
N LEU A 218 -6.78 -21.66 9.93
CA LEU A 218 -7.33 -20.84 8.87
C LEU A 218 -8.27 -21.67 8.00
N GLU A 219 -9.46 -21.13 7.74
CA GLU A 219 -10.36 -21.73 6.78
C GLU A 219 -9.92 -21.39 5.34
N PRO A 220 -10.27 -22.20 4.33
CA PRO A 220 -9.89 -21.94 2.95
C PRO A 220 -10.32 -20.56 2.44
N ALA A 221 -11.48 -20.06 2.88
CA ALA A 221 -11.98 -18.74 2.51
C ALA A 221 -11.12 -17.61 3.08
N ASP A 222 -10.68 -17.72 4.33
CA ASP A 222 -9.83 -16.71 4.98
C ASP A 222 -8.42 -16.71 4.35
N PHE A 223 -7.90 -17.89 4.00
CA PHE A 223 -6.66 -18.00 3.24
C PHE A 223 -6.75 -17.31 1.88
N LEU A 224 -7.84 -17.51 1.13
CA LEU A 224 -8.07 -16.80 -0.14
C LEU A 224 -8.07 -15.29 0.06
N ALA A 225 -8.80 -14.80 1.06
CA ALA A 225 -8.90 -13.37 1.34
C ALA A 225 -7.54 -12.76 1.65
N TYR A 226 -6.74 -13.40 2.50
CA TYR A 226 -5.38 -12.94 2.80
C TYR A 226 -4.46 -13.01 1.58
N ARG A 227 -4.47 -14.13 0.84
CA ARG A 227 -3.71 -14.30 -0.41
C ARG A 227 -4.00 -13.19 -1.42
N ASP A 228 -5.27 -12.90 -1.64
CA ASP A 228 -5.70 -11.90 -2.62
C ASP A 228 -5.35 -10.48 -2.16
N ALA A 229 -5.40 -10.22 -0.84
CA ALA A 229 -4.93 -8.96 -0.26
C ALA A 229 -3.41 -8.76 -0.43
N VAL A 230 -2.59 -9.81 -0.21
CA VAL A 230 -1.14 -9.77 -0.44
C VAL A 230 -0.81 -9.54 -1.93
N ARG A 231 -1.55 -10.18 -2.85
CA ARG A 231 -1.39 -9.91 -4.29
C ARG A 231 -1.76 -8.47 -4.65
N ALA A 232 -2.86 -7.96 -4.11
CA ALA A 232 -3.27 -6.58 -4.34
C ALA A 232 -2.24 -5.57 -3.80
N LEU A 233 -1.72 -5.83 -2.59
CA LEU A 233 -0.62 -5.07 -1.99
C LEU A 233 0.61 -5.05 -2.90
N HIS A 234 1.05 -6.23 -3.34
CA HIS A 234 2.19 -6.35 -4.26
C HIS A 234 1.97 -5.53 -5.54
N HIS A 235 0.83 -5.68 -6.20
CA HIS A 235 0.53 -4.96 -7.43
C HIS A 235 0.44 -3.43 -7.21
N ALA A 236 -0.15 -2.98 -6.10
CA ALA A 236 -0.23 -1.56 -5.78
C ALA A 236 1.16 -0.95 -5.52
N PHE A 237 2.00 -1.65 -4.74
CA PHE A 237 3.38 -1.25 -4.49
C PHE A 237 4.17 -1.12 -5.80
N GLU A 238 4.12 -2.16 -6.63
CA GLU A 238 4.83 -2.21 -7.91
C GLU A 238 4.40 -1.10 -8.88
N ARG A 239 3.10 -0.74 -8.88
CA ARG A 239 2.61 0.39 -9.69
C ARG A 239 3.09 1.73 -9.14
N ALA A 240 3.06 1.93 -7.83
CA ALA A 240 3.57 3.14 -7.19
C ALA A 240 5.07 3.32 -7.44
N GLU A 241 5.86 2.25 -7.26
CA GLU A 241 7.32 2.27 -7.46
C GLU A 241 7.68 2.55 -8.92
N ARG A 242 7.02 1.91 -9.88
CA ARG A 242 7.25 2.21 -11.31
C ARG A 242 6.93 3.67 -11.62
N ALA A 243 5.81 4.19 -11.14
CA ALA A 243 5.43 5.58 -11.38
C ALA A 243 6.43 6.57 -10.75
N ALA A 244 6.89 6.30 -9.52
CA ALA A 244 7.90 7.12 -8.85
C ALA A 244 9.23 7.14 -9.63
N ARG A 245 9.66 5.97 -10.11
CA ARG A 245 10.88 5.85 -10.93
C ARG A 245 10.76 6.51 -12.29
N HIS A 246 9.60 6.44 -12.94
CA HIS A 246 9.34 7.16 -14.18
C HIS A 246 9.34 8.68 -13.97
N GLY A 247 8.71 9.18 -12.91
CA GLY A 247 8.72 10.61 -12.58
C GLY A 247 10.13 11.16 -12.30
N ARG A 248 11.06 10.35 -11.78
CA ARG A 248 12.48 10.71 -11.70
C ARG A 248 13.13 10.86 -13.07
N GLY A 249 12.81 9.96 -14.01
CA GLY A 249 13.36 9.99 -15.37
C GLY A 249 12.87 11.19 -16.19
N ASP A 250 11.65 11.66 -15.92
CA ASP A 250 11.07 12.85 -16.57
C ASP A 250 11.51 14.17 -15.90
N ARG A 251 12.00 14.13 -14.66
CA ARG A 251 12.63 15.28 -14.03
C ARG A 251 13.96 15.51 -14.75
N PRO A 252 14.25 16.73 -15.28
CA PRO A 252 15.56 17.00 -15.86
C PRO A 252 16.60 16.61 -14.82
N GLU A 253 17.63 15.90 -15.26
CA GLU A 253 18.82 15.61 -14.46
C GLU A 253 19.37 16.97 -14.04
N ALA A 254 18.97 17.43 -12.86
CA ALA A 254 19.46 18.68 -12.32
C ALA A 254 20.92 18.39 -12.01
N GLU A 255 21.80 18.73 -12.95
CA GLU A 255 23.27 18.76 -12.84
C GLU A 255 23.63 19.20 -11.41
N PRO A 256 23.86 18.26 -10.48
CA PRO A 256 24.06 18.63 -9.09
C PRO A 256 25.39 19.38 -8.98
N ALA A 257 26.34 19.06 -9.86
CA ALA A 257 27.63 19.69 -9.95
C ALA A 257 27.55 21.20 -10.30
N GLU A 258 26.68 21.59 -11.24
CA GLU A 258 26.57 23.00 -11.66
C GLU A 258 25.84 23.86 -10.63
N ALA A 259 24.78 23.33 -10.00
CA ALA A 259 24.01 24.05 -8.98
C ALA A 259 24.83 24.28 -7.70
N TRP A 260 25.58 23.27 -7.25
CA TRP A 260 26.55 23.43 -6.15
C TRP A 260 27.73 24.31 -6.58
N GLY A 261 28.17 24.22 -7.85
CA GLY A 261 29.23 25.07 -8.41
C GLY A 261 28.88 26.56 -8.38
N TRP A 262 27.67 26.94 -8.80
CA TRP A 262 27.24 28.34 -8.73
C TRP A 262 27.13 28.84 -7.29
N MET A 263 26.56 28.02 -6.39
CA MET A 263 26.41 28.38 -4.98
C MET A 263 27.76 28.52 -4.25
N THR A 264 28.75 27.68 -4.59
CA THR A 264 30.13 27.82 -4.07
C THR A 264 30.85 29.05 -4.61
N SER A 265 30.63 29.42 -5.88
CA SER A 265 31.18 30.66 -6.45
C SER A 265 30.61 31.91 -5.76
N GLU A 266 29.31 31.92 -5.47
CA GLU A 266 28.64 33.04 -4.82
C GLU A 266 29.07 33.19 -3.35
N TRP A 267 29.27 32.07 -2.64
CA TRP A 267 29.83 32.06 -1.30
C TRP A 267 31.31 32.50 -1.26
N ALA A 268 32.12 32.10 -2.23
CA ALA A 268 33.51 32.53 -2.34
C ALA A 268 33.60 34.05 -2.57
N GLU A 269 32.77 34.60 -3.46
CA GLU A 269 32.68 36.04 -3.70
C GLU A 269 32.20 36.82 -2.46
N GLN A 270 31.26 36.26 -1.70
CA GLN A 270 30.79 36.87 -0.44
C GLN A 270 31.86 36.85 0.65
N ALA A 271 32.62 35.76 0.77
CA ALA A 271 33.76 35.68 1.68
C ALA A 271 34.87 36.67 1.33
N GLN A 272 35.17 36.85 0.04
CA GLN A 272 36.14 37.84 -0.43
C GLN A 272 35.66 39.28 -0.18
N ARG A 273 34.37 39.57 -0.41
CA ARG A 273 33.77 40.87 -0.07
C ARG A 273 33.84 41.17 1.43
N ALA A 274 33.58 40.19 2.27
CA ALA A 274 33.68 40.33 3.73
C ALA A 274 35.13 40.55 4.20
N LEU A 275 36.11 39.87 3.58
CA LEU A 275 37.53 40.08 3.87
C LEU A 275 38.01 41.46 3.43
N THR A 276 37.56 41.94 2.26
CA THR A 276 37.91 43.27 1.75
C THR A 276 37.32 44.37 2.64
N TRP A 277 36.06 44.20 3.06
CA TRP A 277 35.42 45.10 4.03
C TRP A 277 36.12 45.10 5.40
N SER A 278 36.58 43.93 5.87
CA SER A 278 37.38 43.80 7.09
C SER A 278 38.73 44.51 6.98
N MET A 279 39.44 44.35 5.86
CA MET A 279 40.71 45.03 5.62
C MET A 279 40.57 46.54 5.55
N GLU A 280 39.51 47.05 4.90
CA GLU A 280 39.23 48.49 4.86
C GLU A 280 38.87 49.06 6.24
N ASN A 281 38.11 48.33 7.05
CA ASN A 281 37.76 48.76 8.40
C ASN A 281 38.96 48.71 9.36
N MET A 282 39.83 47.71 9.23
CA MET A 282 41.09 47.66 9.98
C MET A 282 42.05 48.78 9.57
N GLY A 283 42.12 49.12 8.28
CA GLY A 283 42.89 50.28 7.80
C GLY A 283 42.37 51.61 8.36
N ARG A 284 41.05 51.79 8.41
CA ARG A 284 40.42 52.98 9.02
C ARG A 284 40.65 53.03 10.53
N ALA A 285 40.53 51.91 11.25
CA ALA A 285 40.80 51.84 12.69
C ALA A 285 42.28 52.09 13.03
N ALA A 286 43.20 51.53 12.24
CA ALA A 286 44.64 51.77 12.40
C ALA A 286 44.99 53.24 12.17
N SER A 287 44.43 53.88 11.13
CA SER A 287 44.62 55.30 10.85
C SER A 287 44.12 56.20 12.00
N LYS A 288 42.92 55.93 12.55
CA LYS A 288 42.37 56.66 13.69
C LYS A 288 43.26 56.54 14.94
N SER A 289 43.75 55.33 15.23
CA SER A 289 44.65 55.08 16.36
C SER A 289 46.01 55.76 16.21
N TRP A 290 46.47 55.97 14.98
CA TRP A 290 47.73 56.65 14.69
C TRP A 290 47.57 58.17 14.82
N THR A 291 46.46 58.73 14.30
CA THR A 291 46.13 60.14 14.46
C THR A 291 45.90 60.53 15.93
N GLU A 292 45.23 59.67 16.72
CA GLU A 292 45.07 59.91 18.17
C GLU A 292 46.41 59.88 18.91
N ARG A 293 47.31 58.97 18.53
CA ARG A 293 48.66 58.89 19.13
C ARG A 293 49.51 60.11 18.76
N GLN A 294 49.41 60.62 17.53
CA GLN A 294 50.06 61.88 17.13
C GLN A 294 49.47 63.09 17.86
N ALA A 295 48.15 63.20 17.98
CA ALA A 295 47.49 64.29 18.72
C ALA A 295 47.89 64.29 20.21
N LYS A 296 48.02 63.10 20.82
CA LYS A 296 48.46 62.94 22.22
C LYS A 296 49.94 63.28 22.42
N ARG A 297 50.79 63.03 21.41
CA ARG A 297 52.20 63.45 21.41
C ARG A 297 52.35 64.95 21.20
N ALA A 298 51.54 65.57 20.34
CA ALA A 298 51.53 67.02 20.15
C ALA A 298 51.16 67.77 21.43
N ARG A 299 50.13 67.30 22.16
CA ARG A 299 49.74 67.87 23.47
C ARG A 299 50.80 67.73 24.57
N LYS A 300 51.70 66.75 24.47
CA LYS A 300 52.77 66.54 25.46
C LYS A 300 53.97 67.48 25.23
N ASN A 301 54.09 68.06 24.04
CA ASN A 301 55.20 68.93 23.65
C ASN A 301 54.81 70.42 23.65
N ASP A 302 53.63 70.78 24.16
CA ASP A 302 53.22 72.18 24.33
C ASP A 302 53.80 72.72 25.66
N PRO A 303 54.73 73.69 25.67
CA PRO A 303 55.40 74.10 26.90
C PRO A 303 54.61 75.10 27.77
N ASN A 304 53.31 75.27 27.54
CA ASN A 304 52.48 76.27 28.25
C ASN A 304 51.05 75.79 28.58
N ALA A 305 50.88 74.49 28.90
CA ALA A 305 49.64 73.94 29.46
C ALA A 305 49.89 73.23 30.79
#